data_AF-A0A5J5DYB8-F1
#
_entry.id   AF-A0A5J5DYB8-F1
#
_cell.length_a   1.000
_cell.length_b   1.000
_cell.length_c   1.000
_cell.angle_alpha   90.00
_cell.angle_beta   90.00
_cell.angle_gamma   90.00
#
_symmetry.space_group_name_H-M   'P 1'
#
loop_
_entity.id
_entity.type
_entity.pdbx_description
1 polymer ?
#
loop_
_entity_poly.entity_id
_entity_poly.type
_entity_poly.pdbx_seq_one_letter_code
_entity_poly.pdbx_strand_id
1 'polypeptide(L)'
;MHDDPIPLSLVTHTIFCPRRAWLEAVGERVDSDQIAQGDYDHRKVDRVVGAHDKDEFQSVDIRHERWGVSGRLDAARMIENGVIIREYKATPVKQAMTVTDAMRIQLALQSACLEDMGFRVAGTEIFFTSHHRVVEVIKENRRDDWPWNGRTRRPALDAMNSLLDYAYALLLSDCIRALISCGLDPHAGFLHSSGRNKPALALDLMEEFRAPIADSVVQTVINNGEVSPEGFTAVLGSVRMKDRTRKSLIAAYERRMQTKITHPIFRYKASWRRIVEIQARMVLGYLDGTQCEYRGIRVR
;
A
#
# COMPACT_ATOMS: atom_id res chain seq x y z
N MET A 1 3.57 -26.86 20.84
CA MET A 1 2.45 -25.97 21.21
C MET A 1 1.70 -25.72 19.92
N HIS A 2 0.50 -26.29 19.77
CA HIS A 2 -0.39 -25.86 18.69
C HIS A 2 -0.96 -24.53 19.14
N ASP A 3 -0.35 -23.44 18.71
CA ASP A 3 -0.93 -22.11 18.91
C ASP A 3 -2.22 -22.04 18.08
N ASP A 4 -3.32 -21.64 18.72
CA ASP A 4 -4.58 -21.41 18.04
C ASP A 4 -4.37 -20.35 16.94
N PRO A 5 -4.87 -20.57 15.72
CA PRO A 5 -4.66 -19.65 14.61
C PRO A 5 -5.28 -18.28 14.92
N ILE A 6 -4.56 -17.21 14.57
CA ILE A 6 -4.98 -15.83 14.78
C ILE A 6 -6.22 -15.54 13.91
N PRO A 7 -7.32 -15.05 14.49
CA PRO A 7 -8.51 -14.68 13.72
C PRO A 7 -8.22 -13.56 12.72
N LEU A 8 -8.72 -13.70 11.49
CA LEU A 8 -8.65 -12.67 10.44
C LEU A 8 -9.28 -11.34 10.89
N SER A 9 -10.32 -11.38 11.73
CA SER A 9 -10.93 -10.20 12.34
C SER A 9 -9.90 -9.43 13.18
N LEU A 10 -9.03 -10.12 13.90
CA LEU A 10 -8.03 -9.51 14.77
C LEU A 10 -6.96 -8.75 13.97
N VAL A 11 -6.55 -9.31 12.83
CA VAL A 11 -5.58 -8.69 11.90
C VAL A 11 -6.18 -7.47 11.22
N THR A 12 -7.47 -7.49 10.88
CA THR A 12 -8.13 -6.32 10.27
C THR A 12 -8.43 -5.23 11.31
N HIS A 13 -8.80 -5.61 12.53
CA HIS A 13 -9.03 -4.69 13.63
C HIS A 13 -7.76 -3.97 14.09
N THR A 14 -6.58 -4.60 14.03
CA THR A 14 -5.32 -3.92 14.37
C THR A 14 -5.02 -2.75 13.45
N ILE A 15 -5.43 -2.83 12.18
CA ILE A 15 -5.24 -1.77 11.19
C ILE A 15 -6.20 -0.61 11.44
N PHE A 16 -7.44 -0.91 11.86
CA PHE A 16 -8.44 0.12 12.17
C PHE A 16 -8.22 0.77 13.55
N CYS A 17 -8.02 -0.05 14.59
CA CYS A 17 -7.85 0.37 15.97
C CYS A 17 -7.07 -0.70 16.76
N PRO A 18 -5.75 -0.53 16.98
CA PRO A 18 -4.92 -1.47 17.75
C PRO A 18 -5.47 -1.77 19.16
N ARG A 19 -6.10 -0.78 19.81
CA ARG A 19 -6.73 -0.94 21.12
C ARG A 19 -7.91 -1.90 21.08
N ARG A 20 -8.73 -1.87 20.03
CA ARG A 20 -9.86 -2.78 19.85
C ARG A 20 -9.40 -4.21 19.64
N ALA A 21 -8.37 -4.41 18.82
CA ALA A 21 -7.77 -5.73 18.64
C ALA A 21 -7.19 -6.27 19.95
N TRP A 22 -6.59 -5.42 20.79
CA TRP A 22 -6.12 -5.85 22.10
C TRP A 22 -7.27 -6.30 23.02
N LEU A 23 -8.38 -5.55 23.06
CA LEU A 23 -9.57 -5.90 23.86
C LEU A 23 -10.18 -7.25 23.42
N GLU A 24 -10.30 -7.48 22.11
CA GLU A 24 -10.79 -8.75 21.57
C GLU A 24 -9.82 -9.91 21.85
N ALA A 25 -8.51 -9.68 21.75
CA ALA A 25 -7.49 -10.69 22.05
C ALA A 25 -7.49 -11.13 23.53
N VAL A 26 -7.87 -10.25 24.46
CA VAL A 26 -8.01 -10.58 25.90
C VAL A 26 -9.41 -11.10 26.27
N GLY A 27 -10.30 -11.30 25.28
CA GLY A 27 -11.63 -11.86 25.47
C GLY A 27 -12.71 -10.85 25.89
N GLU A 28 -12.42 -9.55 25.87
CA GLU A 28 -13.42 -8.51 26.13
C GLU A 28 -14.25 -8.22 24.87
N ARG A 29 -15.57 -8.43 24.96
CA ARG A 29 -16.51 -8.01 23.90
C ARG A 29 -16.81 -6.53 24.07
N VAL A 30 -16.46 -5.74 23.06
CA VAL A 30 -16.79 -4.32 23.01
C VAL A 30 -18.06 -4.17 22.16
N ASP A 31 -19.22 -4.05 22.80
CA ASP A 31 -20.46 -3.67 22.12
C ASP A 31 -20.35 -2.20 21.67
N SER A 32 -19.92 -1.98 20.43
CA SER A 32 -20.04 -0.67 19.80
C SER A 32 -21.38 -0.57 19.07
N ASP A 33 -22.01 0.60 19.06
CA ASP A 33 -23.25 0.86 18.31
C ASP A 33 -23.15 0.46 16.82
N GLN A 34 -21.94 0.45 16.25
CA GLN A 34 -21.68 -0.02 14.89
C GLN A 34 -21.75 -1.56 14.74
N ILE A 35 -21.46 -2.34 15.78
CA ILE A 35 -21.65 -3.79 15.80
C ILE A 35 -23.12 -4.12 16.05
N ALA A 36 -23.81 -3.38 16.93
CA ALA A 36 -25.26 -3.56 17.09
C ALA A 36 -26.00 -3.28 15.78
N GLN A 37 -25.60 -2.26 15.02
CA GLN A 37 -26.13 -1.97 13.69
C GLN A 37 -25.67 -2.98 12.64
N GLY A 38 -24.40 -3.40 12.67
CA GLY A 38 -23.83 -4.41 11.77
C GLY A 38 -24.47 -5.80 11.95
N ASP A 39 -24.59 -6.30 13.17
CA ASP A 39 -25.27 -7.55 13.51
C ASP A 39 -26.77 -7.47 13.24
N TYR A 40 -27.40 -6.30 13.45
CA TYR A 40 -28.80 -6.06 13.08
C TYR A 40 -29.00 -6.05 11.57
N ASP A 41 -28.07 -5.49 10.80
CA ASP A 41 -28.09 -5.47 9.33
C ASP A 41 -27.74 -6.86 8.75
N HIS A 42 -26.78 -7.59 9.33
CA HIS A 42 -26.50 -9.00 8.99
C HIS A 42 -27.75 -9.88 9.29
N ARG A 43 -28.42 -9.69 10.42
CA ARG A 43 -29.72 -10.36 10.73
C ARG A 43 -30.87 -9.91 9.82
N LYS A 44 -30.83 -8.70 9.26
CA LYS A 44 -31.82 -8.24 8.26
C LYS A 44 -31.54 -8.80 6.88
N VAL A 45 -30.27 -9.00 6.52
CA VAL A 45 -29.87 -9.74 5.31
C VAL A 45 -30.37 -11.18 5.37
N ASP A 46 -30.62 -11.75 6.56
CA ASP A 46 -31.32 -13.04 6.69
C ASP A 46 -32.81 -13.01 6.28
N ARG A 47 -33.48 -11.85 6.27
CA ARG A 47 -34.92 -11.75 5.98
C ARG A 47 -35.36 -10.82 4.85
N VAL A 48 -34.52 -9.90 4.36
CA VAL A 48 -34.96 -8.88 3.38
C VAL A 48 -33.89 -8.58 2.32
N VAL A 49 -33.55 -9.57 1.49
CA VAL A 49 -32.96 -9.34 0.15
C VAL A 49 -33.47 -10.45 -0.79
N GLY A 50 -33.89 -10.08 -2.00
CA GLY A 50 -34.62 -10.93 -2.95
C GLY A 50 -34.03 -12.33 -3.16
N ALA A 51 -34.93 -13.31 -3.20
CA ALA A 51 -34.71 -14.75 -3.20
C ALA A 51 -34.05 -15.35 -4.47
N HIS A 52 -33.14 -14.63 -5.14
CA HIS A 52 -32.47 -15.12 -6.36
C HIS A 52 -30.93 -15.17 -6.30
N ASP A 53 -30.25 -14.42 -5.44
CA ASP A 53 -28.76 -14.36 -5.39
C ASP A 53 -28.15 -15.10 -4.18
N LYS A 54 -28.99 -15.57 -3.23
CA LYS A 54 -28.54 -16.28 -2.01
C LYS A 54 -28.15 -17.74 -2.25
N ASP A 55 -28.72 -18.38 -3.27
CA ASP A 55 -28.50 -19.80 -3.51
C ASP A 55 -27.11 -20.11 -4.11
N GLU A 56 -26.40 -19.09 -4.63
CA GLU A 56 -25.06 -19.26 -5.23
C GLU A 56 -23.89 -19.01 -4.27
N PHE A 57 -24.10 -18.28 -3.16
CA PHE A 57 -23.04 -17.90 -2.24
C PHE A 57 -23.12 -18.65 -0.92
N GLN A 58 -22.02 -19.28 -0.51
CA GLN A 58 -21.92 -20.06 0.72
C GLN A 58 -20.86 -19.48 1.65
N SER A 59 -21.11 -19.55 2.96
CA SER A 59 -20.09 -19.21 3.97
C SER A 59 -19.07 -20.33 4.06
N VAL A 60 -17.78 -20.00 4.07
CA VAL A 60 -16.69 -20.97 4.07
C VAL A 60 -15.70 -20.63 5.18
N ASP A 61 -15.36 -21.62 6.01
CA ASP A 61 -14.28 -21.48 6.97
C ASP A 61 -12.94 -21.62 6.24
N ILE A 62 -12.04 -20.68 6.49
CA ILE A 62 -10.77 -20.54 5.79
C ILE A 62 -9.60 -20.49 6.77
N ARG A 63 -8.46 -21.02 6.33
CA ARG A 63 -7.24 -21.06 7.14
C ARG A 63 -6.02 -20.98 6.23
N HIS A 64 -4.99 -20.28 6.69
CA HIS A 64 -3.67 -20.34 6.10
C HIS A 64 -2.71 -20.98 7.11
N GLU A 65 -2.24 -22.19 6.82
CA GLU A 65 -1.45 -22.98 7.76
C GLU A 65 -0.07 -22.36 8.01
N ARG A 66 0.56 -21.85 6.95
CA ARG A 66 1.89 -21.23 7.05
C ARG A 66 1.89 -19.94 7.85
N TRP A 67 0.82 -19.15 7.74
CA TRP A 67 0.69 -17.87 8.43
C TRP A 67 0.03 -18.00 9.80
N GLY A 68 -0.55 -19.16 10.12
CA GLY A 68 -1.25 -19.40 11.37
C GLY A 68 -2.45 -18.46 11.54
N VAL A 69 -3.17 -18.15 10.45
CA VAL A 69 -4.38 -17.31 10.48
C VAL A 69 -5.61 -18.10 10.06
N SER A 70 -6.76 -17.81 10.66
CA SER A 70 -8.03 -18.45 10.32
C SER A 70 -9.18 -17.47 10.37
N GLY A 71 -10.29 -17.79 9.72
CA GLY A 71 -11.52 -17.02 9.83
C GLY A 71 -12.63 -17.60 8.99
N ARG A 72 -13.71 -16.85 8.84
CA ARG A 72 -14.87 -17.25 8.06
C ARG A 72 -15.11 -16.23 6.96
N LEU A 73 -15.39 -16.71 5.75
CA LEU A 73 -15.89 -15.90 4.66
C LEU A 73 -17.40 -15.73 4.81
N ASP A 74 -17.87 -14.50 4.65
CA ASP A 74 -19.30 -14.19 4.66
C ASP A 74 -20.02 -14.87 3.49
N ALA A 75 -19.45 -14.75 2.28
CA ALA A 75 -19.99 -15.34 1.07
C ALA A 75 -18.88 -15.67 0.06
N ALA A 76 -18.89 -16.90 -0.43
CA ALA A 76 -18.07 -17.37 -1.53
C ALA A 76 -18.95 -18.05 -2.58
N ARG A 77 -18.77 -17.67 -3.85
CA ARG A 77 -19.45 -18.32 -4.99
C ARG A 77 -18.43 -19.06 -5.83
N MET A 78 -18.71 -20.33 -6.08
CA MET A 78 -17.94 -21.14 -7.03
C MET A 78 -18.38 -20.80 -8.45
N ILE A 79 -17.42 -20.54 -9.33
CA ILE A 79 -17.62 -20.40 -10.78
C ILE A 79 -16.72 -21.40 -11.50
N GLU A 80 -16.94 -21.62 -12.80
CA GLU A 80 -16.14 -22.56 -13.61
C GLU A 80 -14.62 -22.31 -13.51
N ASN A 81 -14.20 -21.05 -13.32
CA ASN A 81 -12.79 -20.63 -13.32
C ASN A 81 -12.22 -20.29 -11.92
N GLY A 82 -12.92 -20.60 -10.82
CA GLY A 82 -12.43 -20.34 -9.46
C GLY A 82 -13.51 -19.87 -8.49
N VAL A 83 -13.10 -19.12 -7.47
CA VAL A 83 -13.98 -18.64 -6.40
C VAL A 83 -14.07 -17.11 -6.42
N ILE A 84 -15.29 -16.58 -6.34
CA ILE A 84 -15.53 -15.16 -6.11
C ILE A 84 -15.85 -14.96 -4.62
N ILE A 85 -15.05 -14.14 -3.95
CA ILE A 85 -15.27 -13.77 -2.54
C ILE A 85 -16.15 -12.52 -2.50
N ARG A 86 -17.20 -12.51 -1.67
CA ARG A 86 -18.07 -11.35 -1.45
C ARG A 86 -18.16 -11.02 0.04
N GLU A 87 -17.83 -9.77 0.38
CA GLU A 87 -17.94 -9.22 1.72
C GLU A 87 -19.13 -8.26 1.83
N TYR A 88 -19.92 -8.37 2.89
CA TYR A 88 -21.05 -7.47 3.14
C TYR A 88 -20.62 -6.35 4.08
N LYS A 89 -20.80 -5.09 3.67
CA LYS A 89 -20.45 -3.94 4.52
C LYS A 89 -21.58 -2.89 4.53
N ALA A 90 -21.99 -2.47 5.72
CA ALA A 90 -22.84 -1.30 5.87
C ALA A 90 -22.00 -0.01 5.71
N THR A 91 -22.54 0.98 5.02
CA THR A 91 -21.91 2.32 4.97
C THR A 91 -22.46 3.13 6.16
N PRO A 92 -21.63 3.83 6.95
CA PRO A 92 -22.15 4.76 7.94
C PRO A 92 -23.08 5.75 7.23
N VAL A 93 -24.30 5.92 7.75
CA VAL A 93 -25.34 6.73 7.12
C VAL A 93 -24.76 8.12 6.82
N LYS A 94 -24.58 8.45 5.53
CA LYS A 94 -23.97 9.68 4.92
C LYS A 94 -22.53 9.60 4.38
N GLN A 95 -21.85 8.45 4.35
CA GLN A 95 -20.53 8.34 3.68
C GLN A 95 -20.62 7.75 2.25
N ALA A 96 -19.74 8.22 1.36
CA ALA A 96 -19.57 7.67 0.02
C ALA A 96 -19.06 6.22 0.09
N MET A 97 -19.48 5.37 -0.86
CA MET A 97 -19.00 3.99 -1.04
C MET A 97 -17.50 3.99 -1.38
N THR A 98 -16.65 4.01 -0.35
CA THR A 98 -15.20 3.98 -0.51
C THR A 98 -14.66 2.67 0.06
N VAL A 99 -13.89 1.95 -0.76
CA VAL A 99 -13.19 0.73 -0.34
C VAL A 99 -11.97 1.14 0.48
N THR A 100 -11.99 0.84 1.78
CA THR A 100 -10.90 1.21 2.71
C THR A 100 -9.73 0.23 2.63
N ASP A 101 -8.55 0.62 3.12
CA ASP A 101 -7.38 -0.26 3.16
C ASP A 101 -7.62 -1.50 4.04
N ALA A 102 -8.37 -1.37 5.12
CA ALA A 102 -8.76 -2.50 5.97
C ALA A 102 -9.60 -3.52 5.18
N MET A 103 -10.53 -3.07 4.34
CA MET A 103 -11.34 -3.94 3.48
C MET A 103 -10.48 -4.65 2.42
N ARG A 104 -9.51 -3.95 1.82
CA ARG A 104 -8.57 -4.55 0.85
C ARG A 104 -7.71 -5.62 1.51
N ILE A 105 -7.23 -5.37 2.72
CA ILE A 105 -6.39 -6.31 3.47
C ILE A 105 -7.20 -7.52 3.93
N GLN A 106 -8.44 -7.31 4.39
CA GLN A 106 -9.37 -8.39 4.70
C GLN A 106 -9.53 -9.33 3.50
N LEU A 107 -9.93 -8.78 2.34
CA LEU A 107 -10.09 -9.56 1.10
C LEU A 107 -8.78 -10.22 0.67
N ALA A 108 -7.64 -9.54 0.80
CA ALA A 108 -6.34 -10.10 0.43
C ALA A 108 -5.92 -11.29 1.30
N LEU A 109 -6.16 -11.22 2.61
CA LEU A 109 -5.90 -12.32 3.55
C LEU A 109 -6.85 -13.48 3.31
N GLN A 110 -8.13 -13.18 3.07
CA GLN A 110 -9.14 -14.15 2.70
C GLN A 110 -8.78 -14.89 1.41
N SER A 111 -8.32 -14.17 0.38
CA SER A 111 -7.83 -14.79 -0.85
C SER A 111 -6.62 -15.69 -0.60
N ALA A 112 -5.66 -15.23 0.21
CA ALA A 112 -4.46 -16.01 0.52
C ALA A 112 -4.79 -17.31 1.27
N CYS A 113 -5.77 -17.28 2.19
CA CYS A 113 -6.22 -18.49 2.88
C CYS A 113 -6.87 -19.48 1.92
N LEU A 114 -7.75 -19.02 1.02
CA LEU A 114 -8.36 -19.89 0.00
C LEU A 114 -7.31 -20.49 -0.95
N GLU A 115 -6.32 -19.70 -1.36
CA GLU A 115 -5.21 -20.15 -2.19
C GLU A 115 -4.35 -21.21 -1.48
N ASP A 116 -4.04 -21.03 -0.19
CA ASP A 116 -3.32 -22.03 0.61
C ASP A 116 -4.12 -23.33 0.78
N MET A 117 -5.45 -23.23 0.83
CA MET A 117 -6.37 -24.38 0.83
C MET A 117 -6.54 -25.04 -0.54
N GLY A 118 -5.90 -24.51 -1.59
CA GLY A 118 -5.90 -25.08 -2.95
C GLY A 118 -6.99 -24.56 -3.88
N PHE A 119 -7.73 -23.52 -3.49
CA PHE A 119 -8.72 -22.87 -4.36
C PHE A 119 -8.10 -21.71 -5.15
N ARG A 120 -8.49 -21.57 -6.42
CA ARG A 120 -8.15 -20.38 -7.22
C ARG A 120 -9.16 -19.28 -6.96
N VAL A 121 -8.71 -18.10 -6.54
CA VAL A 121 -9.59 -16.92 -6.38
C VAL A 121 -9.68 -16.19 -7.72
N ALA A 122 -10.89 -16.13 -8.27
CA ALA A 122 -11.17 -15.50 -9.56
C ALA A 122 -11.54 -14.01 -9.42
N GLY A 123 -12.03 -13.59 -8.25
CA GLY A 123 -12.37 -12.20 -7.98
C GLY A 123 -12.71 -11.96 -6.51
N THR A 124 -12.65 -10.70 -6.08
CA THR A 124 -13.17 -10.29 -4.78
C THR A 124 -14.09 -9.09 -4.93
N GLU A 125 -15.15 -9.03 -4.13
CA GLU A 125 -16.22 -8.04 -4.25
C GLU A 125 -16.65 -7.56 -2.86
N ILE A 126 -17.08 -6.30 -2.78
CA ILE A 126 -17.75 -5.75 -1.59
C ILE A 126 -19.17 -5.37 -1.97
N PHE A 127 -20.14 -5.93 -1.26
CA PHE A 127 -21.54 -5.52 -1.35
C PHE A 127 -21.87 -4.51 -0.26
N PHE A 128 -22.18 -3.27 -0.68
CA PHE A 128 -22.63 -2.23 0.23
C PHE A 128 -24.13 -2.35 0.47
N THR A 129 -24.51 -2.88 1.65
CA THR A 129 -25.92 -3.16 2.00
C THR A 129 -26.79 -1.90 1.98
N SER A 130 -26.28 -0.78 2.48
CA SER A 130 -27.00 0.51 2.53
C SER A 130 -27.30 1.09 1.15
N HIS A 131 -26.53 0.72 0.13
CA HIS A 131 -26.64 1.25 -1.24
C HIS A 131 -27.11 0.20 -2.25
N HIS A 132 -27.24 -1.06 -1.84
CA HIS A 132 -27.52 -2.23 -2.69
C HIS A 132 -26.64 -2.29 -3.95
N ARG A 133 -25.33 -2.04 -3.80
CA ARG A 133 -24.36 -2.04 -4.90
C ARG A 133 -23.14 -2.91 -4.60
N VAL A 134 -22.69 -3.60 -5.63
CA VAL A 134 -21.44 -4.37 -5.63
C VAL A 134 -20.31 -3.47 -6.14
N VAL A 135 -19.15 -3.54 -5.48
CA VAL A 135 -17.89 -2.97 -5.96
C VAL A 135 -16.87 -4.10 -6.06
N GLU A 136 -16.42 -4.38 -7.29
CA GLU A 136 -15.33 -5.32 -7.53
C GLU A 136 -14.01 -4.78 -6.97
N VAL A 137 -13.29 -5.63 -6.26
CA VAL A 137 -11.97 -5.40 -5.70
C VAL A 137 -11.04 -6.41 -6.37
N ILE A 138 -10.30 -5.96 -7.38
CA ILE A 138 -9.40 -6.85 -8.12
C ILE A 138 -8.09 -6.99 -7.33
N LYS A 139 -7.75 -8.22 -6.90
CA LYS A 139 -6.42 -8.59 -6.40
C LYS A 139 -5.66 -9.28 -7.53
N GLU A 140 -5.16 -8.51 -8.49
CA GLU A 140 -4.26 -9.09 -9.49
C GLU A 140 -2.87 -9.24 -8.88
N ASN A 141 -2.39 -10.48 -8.82
CA ASN A 141 -0.98 -10.74 -8.60
C ASN A 141 -0.20 -10.36 -9.87
N ARG A 142 -0.01 -9.06 -10.09
CA ARG A 142 0.65 -8.52 -11.29
C ARG A 142 2.15 -8.78 -11.31
N ARG A 143 2.73 -9.50 -10.34
CA ARG A 143 4.18 -9.69 -10.28
C ARG A 143 4.72 -10.47 -11.48
N ASP A 144 3.95 -11.43 -11.98
CA ASP A 144 4.36 -12.29 -13.10
C ASP A 144 4.46 -11.51 -14.42
N ASP A 145 3.70 -10.42 -14.55
CA ASP A 145 3.76 -9.52 -15.71
C ASP A 145 5.01 -8.60 -15.70
N TRP A 146 5.75 -8.55 -14.59
CA TRP A 146 6.91 -7.67 -14.38
C TRP A 146 8.16 -8.47 -14.00
N PRO A 147 8.75 -9.21 -14.95
CA PRO A 147 9.97 -9.97 -14.70
C PRO A 147 11.09 -9.04 -14.26
N TRP A 148 11.73 -9.36 -13.13
CA TRP A 148 12.77 -8.53 -12.54
C TRP A 148 13.87 -9.37 -11.90
N ASN A 149 15.08 -9.30 -12.47
CA ASN A 149 16.27 -10.03 -12.02
C ASN A 149 17.18 -9.19 -11.12
N GLY A 150 16.66 -8.09 -10.57
CA GLY A 150 17.40 -7.17 -9.72
C GLY A 150 17.71 -5.81 -10.37
N ARG A 151 18.34 -4.93 -9.59
CA ARG A 151 18.71 -3.59 -10.03
C ARG A 151 19.84 -3.65 -11.05
N THR A 152 19.55 -3.24 -12.27
CA THR A 152 20.60 -2.94 -13.25
C THR A 152 20.89 -1.44 -13.22
N ARG A 153 22.16 -1.07 -13.31
CA ARG A 153 22.56 0.34 -13.50
C ARG A 153 22.21 0.80 -14.92
N ARG A 154 22.66 1.99 -15.30
CA ARG A 154 22.40 2.52 -16.65
C ARG A 154 23.13 1.68 -17.70
N PRO A 155 22.45 1.23 -18.78
CA PRO A 155 21.05 1.50 -19.14
C PRO A 155 20.03 0.56 -18.44
N ALA A 156 18.79 1.03 -18.27
CA ALA A 156 17.68 0.19 -17.80
C ALA A 156 17.38 -0.92 -18.81
N LEU A 157 17.49 -2.19 -18.37
CA LEU A 157 17.29 -3.36 -19.23
C LEU A 157 15.85 -3.87 -19.26
N ASP A 158 15.02 -3.42 -18.32
CA ASP A 158 13.63 -3.86 -18.16
C ASP A 158 12.73 -2.72 -17.69
N ALA A 159 11.41 -2.97 -17.75
CA ALA A 159 10.38 -1.99 -17.42
C ALA A 159 10.44 -1.55 -15.94
N MET A 160 10.72 -2.48 -15.02
CA MET A 160 10.84 -2.19 -13.58
C MET A 160 12.02 -1.26 -13.30
N ASN A 161 13.18 -1.56 -13.86
CA ASN A 161 14.36 -0.72 -13.75
C ASN A 161 14.14 0.65 -14.42
N SER A 162 13.39 0.73 -15.52
CA SER A 162 13.00 2.01 -16.13
C SER A 162 12.09 2.85 -15.24
N LEU A 163 11.14 2.24 -14.51
CA LEU A 163 10.26 2.94 -13.56
C LEU A 163 11.07 3.46 -12.37
N LEU A 164 11.88 2.60 -11.76
CA LEU A 164 12.71 2.93 -10.60
C LEU A 164 13.72 4.04 -10.92
N ASP A 165 14.42 3.94 -12.06
CA ASP A 165 15.37 4.97 -12.49
C ASP A 165 14.71 6.35 -12.60
N TYR A 166 13.48 6.40 -13.11
CA TYR A 166 12.74 7.63 -13.25
C TYR A 166 12.24 8.16 -11.91
N ALA A 167 11.68 7.30 -11.07
CA ALA A 167 11.23 7.66 -9.72
C ALA A 167 12.39 8.19 -8.86
N TYR A 168 13.58 7.56 -8.94
CA TYR A 168 14.78 8.07 -8.28
C TYR A 168 15.26 9.40 -8.85
N ALA A 169 15.13 9.63 -10.16
CA ALA A 169 15.47 10.93 -10.74
C ALA A 169 14.55 12.07 -10.25
N LEU A 170 13.26 11.80 -10.09
CA LEU A 170 12.31 12.73 -9.48
C LEU A 170 12.67 13.01 -8.01
N LEU A 171 12.91 11.95 -7.23
CA LEU A 171 13.28 12.06 -5.82
C LEU A 171 14.60 12.81 -5.61
N LEU A 172 15.60 12.52 -6.44
CA LEU A 172 16.87 13.25 -6.41
C LEU A 172 16.65 14.74 -6.68
N SER A 173 15.75 15.09 -7.61
CA SER A 173 15.43 16.48 -7.92
C SER A 173 14.80 17.20 -6.71
N ASP A 174 13.91 16.54 -5.97
CA ASP A 174 13.35 17.09 -4.74
C ASP A 174 14.39 17.21 -3.61
N CYS A 175 15.31 16.24 -3.47
CA CYS A 175 16.40 16.33 -2.49
C CYS A 175 17.35 17.49 -2.80
N ILE A 176 17.72 17.67 -4.08
CA ILE A 176 18.52 18.83 -4.52
C ILE A 176 17.81 20.14 -4.18
N ARG A 177 16.51 20.26 -4.51
CA ARG A 177 15.71 21.45 -4.20
C ARG A 177 15.66 21.72 -2.70
N ALA A 178 15.48 20.68 -1.88
CA ALA A 178 15.44 20.82 -0.43
C ALA A 178 16.77 21.33 0.12
N LEU A 179 17.90 20.76 -0.33
CA LEU A 179 19.24 21.19 0.10
C LEU A 179 19.53 22.65 -0.31
N ILE A 180 19.27 23.00 -1.57
CA ILE A 180 19.44 24.38 -2.06
C ILE A 180 18.56 25.36 -1.28
N SER A 181 17.32 24.97 -0.97
CA SER A 181 16.40 25.82 -0.19
C SER A 181 16.87 26.11 1.24
N CYS A 182 17.75 25.25 1.77
CA CYS A 182 18.39 25.43 3.07
C CYS A 182 19.75 26.14 2.97
N GLY A 183 20.24 26.45 1.76
CA GLY A 183 21.56 27.04 1.55
C GLY A 183 22.73 26.03 1.58
N LEU A 184 22.44 24.72 1.52
CA LEU A 184 23.46 23.67 1.46
C LEU A 184 23.92 23.43 0.03
N ASP A 185 25.20 23.08 -0.16
CA ASP A 185 25.74 22.63 -1.46
C ASP A 185 25.35 21.17 -1.72
N PRO A 186 24.52 20.86 -2.73
CA PRO A 186 24.11 19.49 -3.05
C PRO A 186 25.27 18.56 -3.44
N HIS A 187 26.45 19.09 -3.76
CA HIS A 187 27.61 18.32 -4.21
C HIS A 187 28.54 17.90 -3.06
N ALA A 188 28.39 18.48 -1.86
CA ALA A 188 29.23 18.23 -0.70
C ALA A 188 28.76 17.03 0.14
N GLY A 189 28.82 15.83 -0.43
CA GLY A 189 28.37 14.59 0.23
C GLY A 189 29.30 14.09 1.35
N PHE A 190 28.72 13.34 2.27
CA PHE A 190 29.41 12.65 3.38
C PHE A 190 29.67 11.17 3.07
N LEU A 191 28.69 10.47 2.49
CA LEU A 191 28.77 9.02 2.21
C LEU A 191 29.16 8.77 0.77
N HIS A 192 28.45 9.42 -0.17
CA HIS A 192 28.79 9.36 -1.57
C HIS A 192 30.02 10.22 -1.84
N SER A 193 31.02 9.63 -2.52
CA SER A 193 32.18 10.39 -2.99
C SER A 193 31.74 11.56 -3.88
N SER A 194 32.30 12.74 -3.60
CA SER A 194 32.17 13.93 -4.44
C SER A 194 32.94 13.70 -5.75
N GLY A 195 32.19 13.54 -6.83
CA GLY A 195 32.72 13.45 -8.19
C GLY A 195 32.30 14.66 -9.01
N ARG A 196 32.93 14.89 -10.16
CA ARG A 196 32.57 15.99 -11.05
C ARG A 196 31.07 15.94 -11.39
N ASN A 197 30.35 17.01 -11.08
CA ASN A 197 28.90 17.18 -11.30
C ASN A 197 27.99 16.13 -10.63
N LYS A 198 28.49 15.38 -9.64
CA LYS A 198 27.67 14.44 -8.87
C LYS A 198 27.09 15.15 -7.65
N PRO A 199 25.76 15.24 -7.51
CA PRO A 199 25.12 15.86 -6.34
C PRO A 199 25.18 14.90 -5.14
N ALA A 200 26.38 14.70 -4.60
CA ALA A 200 26.66 13.65 -3.62
C ALA A 200 25.85 13.79 -2.33
N LEU A 201 25.68 15.02 -1.80
CA LEU A 201 24.85 15.25 -0.61
C LEU A 201 23.38 14.98 -0.86
N ALA A 202 22.88 15.29 -2.06
CA ALA A 202 21.51 14.97 -2.43
C ALA A 202 21.28 13.47 -2.55
N LEU A 203 22.29 12.71 -3.01
CA LEU A 203 22.25 11.25 -3.02
C LEU A 203 22.25 10.70 -1.59
N ASP A 204 23.07 11.24 -0.69
CA ASP A 204 23.08 10.84 0.73
C ASP A 204 21.72 11.07 1.39
N LEU A 205 21.14 12.26 1.22
CA LEU A 205 19.82 12.59 1.75
C LEU A 205 18.73 11.69 1.16
N MET A 206 18.83 11.39 -0.14
CA MET A 206 17.85 10.56 -0.85
C MET A 206 17.75 9.15 -0.28
N GLU A 207 18.83 8.57 0.27
CA GLU A 207 18.84 7.18 0.77
C GLU A 207 17.73 6.90 1.78
N GLU A 208 17.39 7.86 2.62
CA GLU A 208 16.30 7.75 3.61
C GLU A 208 14.90 7.63 2.97
N PHE A 209 14.78 8.10 1.73
CA PHE A 209 13.50 8.28 1.05
C PHE A 209 13.26 7.32 -0.11
N ARG A 210 14.29 6.57 -0.55
CA ARG A 210 14.19 5.65 -1.70
C ARG A 210 13.04 4.67 -1.54
N ALA A 211 13.04 3.89 -0.46
CA ALA A 211 12.00 2.90 -0.19
C ALA A 211 10.62 3.54 0.08
N PRO A 212 10.48 4.48 1.04
CA PRO A 212 9.15 4.99 1.41
C PRO A 212 8.51 5.90 0.35
N ILE A 213 9.27 6.46 -0.58
CA ILE A 213 8.74 7.34 -1.64
C ILE A 213 8.85 6.67 -3.00
N ALA A 214 10.06 6.51 -3.53
CA ALA A 214 10.24 6.09 -4.91
C ALA A 214 9.80 4.63 -5.15
N ASP A 215 10.28 3.67 -4.35
CA ASP A 215 9.94 2.26 -4.53
C ASP A 215 8.45 2.03 -4.26
N SER A 216 7.92 2.67 -3.21
CA SER A 216 6.49 2.64 -2.88
C SER A 216 5.62 3.16 -4.03
N VAL A 217 6.03 4.23 -4.74
CA VAL A 217 5.31 4.74 -5.91
C VAL A 217 5.30 3.72 -7.04
N VAL A 218 6.44 3.12 -7.36
CA VAL A 218 6.54 2.09 -8.42
C VAL A 218 5.65 0.90 -8.09
N GLN A 219 5.71 0.41 -6.86
CA GLN A 219 4.83 -0.67 -6.39
C GLN A 219 3.35 -0.30 -6.51
N THR A 220 3.00 0.94 -6.14
CA THR A 220 1.62 1.43 -6.17
C THR A 220 1.07 1.51 -7.59
N VAL A 221 1.83 2.08 -8.55
CA VAL A 221 1.34 2.20 -9.93
C VAL A 221 1.16 0.86 -10.62
N ILE A 222 1.99 -0.13 -10.27
CA ILE A 222 1.86 -1.51 -10.76
C ILE A 222 0.62 -2.15 -10.15
N ASN A 223 0.49 -2.14 -8.82
CA ASN A 223 -0.62 -2.78 -8.11
C ASN A 223 -1.99 -2.18 -8.48
N ASN A 224 -2.05 -0.86 -8.70
CA ASN A 224 -3.27 -0.17 -9.11
C ASN A 224 -3.55 -0.25 -10.61
N GLY A 225 -2.60 -0.77 -11.40
CA GLY A 225 -2.71 -0.83 -12.85
C GLY A 225 -2.72 0.49 -13.59
N GLU A 226 -2.12 1.51 -12.99
CA GLU A 226 -1.91 2.81 -13.62
C GLU A 226 -0.85 2.73 -14.73
N VAL A 227 -0.01 1.70 -14.69
CA VAL A 227 0.98 1.35 -15.69
C VAL A 227 0.85 -0.13 -16.08
N SER A 228 1.24 -0.46 -17.31
CA SER A 228 1.21 -1.81 -17.86
C SER A 228 2.47 -2.10 -18.67
N PRO A 229 2.85 -3.39 -18.88
CA PRO A 229 4.03 -3.77 -19.65
C PRO A 229 4.05 -3.24 -21.10
N GLU A 230 2.88 -3.03 -21.72
CA GLU A 230 2.75 -2.46 -23.07
C GLU A 230 3.12 -0.97 -23.11
N GLY A 231 3.24 -0.35 -21.94
CA GLY A 231 3.65 1.03 -21.71
C GLY A 231 5.13 1.33 -21.99
N PHE A 232 5.90 0.35 -22.48
CA PHE A 232 7.35 0.44 -22.65
C PHE A 232 7.77 0.10 -24.07
N THR A 233 8.95 0.57 -24.47
CA THR A 233 9.59 0.25 -25.76
C THR A 233 11.06 -0.06 -25.56
N ALA A 234 11.54 -1.12 -26.19
CA ALA A 234 12.95 -1.44 -26.25
C ALA A 234 13.62 -0.61 -27.37
N VAL A 235 14.67 0.12 -27.03
CA VAL A 235 15.46 0.97 -27.94
C VAL A 235 16.95 0.76 -27.64
N LEU A 236 17.70 0.25 -28.62
CA LEU A 236 19.16 0.09 -28.55
C LEU A 236 19.65 -0.62 -27.26
N GLY A 237 19.00 -1.71 -26.87
CA GLY A 237 19.35 -2.46 -25.65
C GLY A 237 18.95 -1.79 -24.34
N SER A 238 18.13 -0.73 -24.38
CA SER A 238 17.53 -0.08 -23.21
C SER A 238 16.01 -0.07 -23.29
N VAL A 239 15.33 -0.15 -22.16
CA VAL A 239 13.88 -0.02 -22.08
C VAL A 239 13.52 1.43 -21.72
N ARG A 240 12.57 2.00 -22.47
CA ARG A 240 12.06 3.36 -22.26
C ARG A 240 10.56 3.36 -22.06
N MET A 241 10.09 4.24 -21.19
CA MET A 241 8.65 4.49 -21.01
C MET A 241 8.05 5.29 -22.16
N LYS A 242 6.85 4.90 -22.58
CA LYS A 242 5.97 5.74 -23.41
C LYS A 242 5.46 6.94 -22.60
N ASP A 243 5.02 7.98 -23.30
CA ASP A 243 4.58 9.24 -22.67
C ASP A 243 3.43 9.05 -21.67
N ARG A 244 2.45 8.19 -21.99
CA ARG A 244 1.34 7.85 -21.09
C ARG A 244 1.84 7.26 -19.76
N THR A 245 2.67 6.23 -19.82
CA THR A 245 3.28 5.57 -18.64
C THR A 245 4.07 6.56 -17.79
N ARG A 246 4.89 7.39 -18.44
CA ARG A 246 5.68 8.43 -17.77
C ARG A 246 4.79 9.43 -17.04
N LYS A 247 3.72 9.92 -17.68
CA LYS A 247 2.75 10.83 -17.06
C LYS A 247 2.03 10.20 -15.87
N SER A 248 1.61 8.93 -15.99
CA SER A 248 1.02 8.17 -14.87
C SER A 248 1.99 8.09 -13.68
N LEU A 249 3.25 7.74 -13.94
CA LEU A 249 4.27 7.65 -12.89
C LEU A 249 4.51 8.99 -12.19
N ILE A 250 4.62 10.08 -12.95
CA ILE A 250 4.78 11.44 -12.40
C ILE A 250 3.58 11.80 -11.53
N ALA A 251 2.35 11.56 -11.99
CA ALA A 251 1.15 11.85 -11.23
C ALA A 251 1.08 11.05 -9.91
N ALA A 252 1.47 9.78 -9.94
CA ALA A 252 1.54 8.94 -8.75
C ALA A 252 2.63 9.42 -7.77
N TYR A 253 3.80 9.79 -8.28
CA TYR A 253 4.88 10.37 -7.49
C TYR A 253 4.43 11.67 -6.80
N GLU A 254 3.78 12.57 -7.53
CA GLU A 254 3.25 13.83 -6.98
C GLU A 254 2.21 13.59 -5.88
N ARG A 255 1.28 12.63 -6.09
CA ARG A 255 0.33 12.21 -5.05
C ARG A 255 1.04 11.67 -3.81
N ARG A 256 2.10 10.85 -3.98
CA ARG A 256 2.90 10.36 -2.85
C ARG A 256 3.55 11.52 -2.10
N MET A 257 4.17 12.46 -2.80
CA MET A 257 4.84 13.61 -2.18
C MET A 257 3.91 14.51 -1.37
N GLN A 258 2.62 14.58 -1.73
CA GLN A 258 1.59 15.34 -1.02
C GLN A 258 1.00 14.58 0.19
N THR A 259 1.17 13.27 0.24
CA THR A 259 0.63 12.44 1.34
C THR A 259 1.24 12.90 2.67
N LYS A 260 0.37 13.15 3.66
CA LYS A 260 0.78 13.59 5.00
C LYS A 260 1.01 12.39 5.90
N ILE A 261 2.18 12.34 6.53
CA ILE A 261 2.49 11.38 7.60
C ILE A 261 2.81 12.13 8.89
N THR A 262 2.72 11.44 10.02
CA THR A 262 3.22 11.96 11.29
C THR A 262 4.74 11.83 11.29
N HIS A 263 5.47 12.95 11.42
CA HIS A 263 6.92 12.94 11.43
C HIS A 263 7.44 12.07 12.60
N PRO A 264 8.33 11.09 12.37
CA PRO A 264 8.70 10.11 13.40
C PRO A 264 9.39 10.75 14.61
N ILE A 265 10.14 11.84 14.39
CA ILE A 265 10.85 12.59 15.43
C ILE A 265 9.94 13.66 16.06
N PHE A 266 9.50 14.66 15.28
CA PHE A 266 8.75 15.81 15.80
C PHE A 266 7.25 15.60 16.06
N ARG A 267 6.68 14.45 15.67
CA ARG A 267 5.29 14.02 15.97
C ARG A 267 4.15 14.90 15.42
N TYR A 268 4.42 15.92 14.62
CA TYR A 268 3.38 16.64 13.87
C TYR A 268 3.17 16.05 12.46
N LYS A 269 2.02 16.34 11.86
CA LYS A 269 1.69 15.90 10.50
C LYS A 269 2.36 16.79 9.45
N ALA A 270 3.08 16.20 8.51
CA ALA A 270 3.72 16.89 7.40
C ALA A 270 3.64 16.05 6.12
N SER A 271 3.61 16.71 4.96
CA SER A 271 3.72 16.00 3.68
C SER A 271 5.11 15.43 3.48
N TRP A 272 5.25 14.36 2.69
CA TRP A 272 6.56 13.82 2.32
C TRP A 272 7.50 14.89 1.76
N ARG A 273 7.00 15.80 0.92
CA ARG A 273 7.77 16.95 0.42
C ARG A 273 8.33 17.81 1.55
N ARG A 274 7.48 18.15 2.53
CA ARG A 274 7.90 18.95 3.68
C ARG A 274 8.90 18.19 4.55
N ILE A 275 8.76 16.87 4.64
CA ILE A 275 9.64 16.01 5.42
C ILE A 275 11.05 15.95 4.83
N VAL A 276 11.18 15.89 3.50
CA VAL A 276 12.49 15.99 2.82
C VAL A 276 13.17 17.33 3.15
N GLU A 277 12.43 18.45 3.12
CA GLU A 277 12.96 19.76 3.54
C GLU A 277 13.36 19.80 5.02
N ILE A 278 12.60 19.14 5.90
CA ILE A 278 12.94 19.07 7.32
C ILE A 278 14.26 18.33 7.52
N GLN A 279 14.47 17.21 6.82
CA GLN A 279 15.74 16.47 6.90
C GLN A 279 16.91 17.31 6.36
N ALA A 280 16.73 18.02 5.25
CA ALA A 280 17.75 18.97 4.76
C ALA A 280 18.10 20.05 5.81
N ARG A 281 17.09 20.60 6.52
CA ARG A 281 17.35 21.55 7.63
C ARG A 281 18.03 20.90 8.84
N MET A 282 17.75 19.63 9.13
CA MET A 282 18.44 18.91 10.19
C MET A 282 19.91 18.69 9.85
N VAL A 283 20.25 18.42 8.58
CA VAL A 283 21.65 18.38 8.12
C VAL A 283 22.33 19.74 8.35
N LEU A 284 21.68 20.84 7.97
CA LEU A 284 22.21 22.18 8.22
C LEU A 284 22.42 22.43 9.72
N GLY A 285 21.42 22.10 10.54
CA GLY A 285 21.50 22.30 11.99
C GLY A 285 22.61 21.51 12.66
N TYR A 286 22.95 20.34 12.11
CA TYR A 286 24.12 19.59 12.55
C TYR A 286 25.44 20.27 12.14
N LEU A 287 25.51 20.81 10.92
CA LEU A 287 26.71 21.47 10.39
C LEU A 287 27.01 22.82 11.06
N ASP A 288 25.98 23.61 11.38
CA ASP A 288 26.13 24.90 12.05
C ASP A 288 26.23 24.78 13.59
N GLY A 289 26.07 23.58 14.12
CA GLY A 289 26.16 23.27 15.55
C GLY A 289 24.91 23.61 16.37
N THR A 290 23.82 24.04 15.74
CA THR A 290 22.54 24.27 16.43
C THR A 290 21.86 22.98 16.90
N GLN A 291 22.19 21.85 16.26
CA GLN A 291 21.74 20.50 16.65
C GLN A 291 22.96 19.61 16.92
N CYS A 292 22.95 18.91 18.04
CA CYS A 292 24.06 18.05 18.44
C CYS A 292 24.13 16.73 17.65
N GLU A 293 23.04 16.32 17.00
CA GLU A 293 22.96 15.05 16.28
C GLU A 293 22.01 15.14 15.08
N TYR A 294 22.34 14.40 14.02
CA TYR A 294 21.42 14.14 12.91
C TYR A 294 20.73 12.78 13.10
N ARG A 295 19.41 12.73 12.93
CA ARG A 295 18.61 11.51 13.02
C ARG A 295 17.80 11.32 11.75
N GLY A 296 18.20 10.35 10.94
CA GLY A 296 17.49 9.99 9.72
C GLY A 296 16.11 9.38 9.98
N ILE A 297 15.25 9.46 8.97
CA ILE A 297 13.88 8.99 9.04
C ILE A 297 13.80 7.48 9.00
N ARG A 298 13.05 6.93 9.95
CA ARG A 298 12.66 5.52 9.96
C ARG A 298 11.14 5.45 9.96
N VAL A 299 10.60 4.97 8.85
CA VAL A 299 9.18 4.67 8.69
C VAL A 299 9.03 3.19 8.98
N ARG A 300 8.15 2.84 9.92
CA ARG A 300 7.72 1.45 10.14
C ARG A 300 6.49 1.17 9.30
#